data_AF-A0A135UFQ2-F1
#
_entry.id   AF-A0A135UFQ2-F1
#
_cell.length_a   1.000
_cell.length_b   1.000
_cell.length_c   1.000
_cell.angle_alpha   90.00
_cell.angle_beta   90.00
_cell.angle_gamma   90.00
#
_symmetry.space_group_name_H-M   'P 1'
#
loop_
_entity.id
_entity.type
_entity.pdbx_description
1 polymer ?
#
loop_
_entity_poly.entity_id
_entity_poly.type
_entity_poly.pdbx_seq_one_letter_code
_entity_poly.pdbx_strand_id
1 'polypeptide(L)'
;WLWFRVFANLGLKKNGGKFSQARLDADIKHLDTFYRAGGWSNDGPEGIHQMDYYSSSFAIQFLQLLYAKIAGDDEPERAAEFRERARLVALDLVHYFDEQGRAIPFGRSVGYRFAMVSFWGALAYAGVELPAPLTWGMVKGIVMRHLRWWQTQHDMWSPSGTLTVGYSYPNMYMAENYNSPGSPVSFTPIWTNYTENSWLIDTSSQYWACLAFICLAVPEDHPFWTSKEEQAWDVIPKLKPLSQPGHIMSNIGGHCMLLSSGQACSYPMKGTHAKYGAFAYSSAYGYSVPPGLFSLEQYALASQLGLSDDGGEYWKTRRLSQYAGIESRGGDGDGGVPVLVSVWKPFPDVEIKTILVPPAEATPNWHLRIHRIKAGRDVMTADGSFAIANENSTNGRYLDLYDASKGEGTSPKIIGNYDTNTPEGLARGQDGSFAVSKGAVGIKALEGGIQKIERTANLVNADPNSNLVESRTTIPTLQHTIKKGETVWYVTGIYAKPSGEGVARQSYLDGWEHPPAIPAWLEEDMSKSWKAG
;
A
#
# COMPACT_ATOMS: atom_id res chain seq x y z
N TRP A 1 -1.04 -3.93 21.86
CA TRP A 1 -1.24 -5.17 22.63
C TRP A 1 -2.34 -5.11 23.70
N LEU A 2 -2.91 -3.95 24.04
CA LEU A 2 -3.90 -3.85 25.13
C LEU A 2 -5.18 -4.65 24.88
N TRP A 3 -5.64 -4.74 23.62
CA TRP A 3 -6.80 -5.56 23.27
C TRP A 3 -6.66 -7.02 23.72
N PHE A 4 -5.48 -7.64 23.62
CA PHE A 4 -5.31 -9.04 24.07
C PHE A 4 -5.50 -9.19 25.58
N ARG A 5 -5.04 -8.20 26.36
CA ARG A 5 -5.27 -8.18 27.82
C ARG A 5 -6.74 -7.97 28.15
N VAL A 6 -7.44 -7.16 27.35
CA VAL A 6 -8.90 -7.02 27.43
C VAL A 6 -9.58 -8.37 27.19
N PHE A 7 -9.28 -9.05 26.08
CA PHE A 7 -9.90 -10.33 25.74
C PHE A 7 -9.54 -11.45 26.73
N ALA A 8 -8.32 -11.48 27.26
CA ALA A 8 -7.95 -12.43 28.32
C ALA A 8 -8.83 -12.24 29.57
N ASN A 9 -9.04 -10.99 30.02
CA ASN A 9 -9.89 -10.71 31.18
C ASN A 9 -11.39 -10.94 30.88
N LEU A 10 -11.87 -10.62 29.68
CA LEU A 10 -13.25 -10.91 29.28
C LEU A 10 -13.52 -12.42 29.23
N GLY A 11 -12.59 -13.19 28.68
CA GLY A 11 -12.66 -14.64 28.66
C GLY A 11 -12.72 -15.23 30.08
N LEU A 12 -11.85 -14.75 30.98
CA LEU A 12 -11.87 -15.15 32.39
C LEU A 12 -13.19 -14.76 33.06
N LYS A 13 -13.69 -13.52 32.86
CA LYS A 13 -14.97 -13.04 33.40
C LYS A 13 -16.14 -13.93 32.97
N LYS A 14 -16.28 -14.23 31.68
CA LYS A 14 -17.38 -15.05 31.14
C LYS A 14 -17.35 -16.50 31.65
N ASN A 15 -16.17 -17.02 31.99
CA ASN A 15 -16.01 -18.39 32.48
C ASN A 15 -15.90 -18.48 34.02
N GLY A 16 -16.21 -17.41 34.76
CA GLY A 16 -16.13 -17.40 36.23
C GLY A 16 -14.70 -17.47 36.80
N GLY A 17 -13.69 -17.23 35.96
CA GLY A 17 -12.29 -17.15 36.36
C GLY A 17 -11.94 -15.84 37.07
N LYS A 18 -10.75 -15.79 37.70
CA LYS A 18 -10.22 -14.57 38.32
C LYS A 18 -9.87 -13.55 37.24
N PHE A 19 -10.49 -12.37 37.27
CA PHE A 19 -10.23 -11.28 36.33
C PHE A 19 -10.13 -9.94 37.07
N SER A 20 -9.67 -8.89 36.39
CA SER A 20 -9.57 -7.54 36.94
C SER A 20 -10.42 -6.54 36.14
N GLN A 21 -11.57 -6.14 36.70
CA GLN A 21 -12.43 -5.11 36.08
C GLN A 21 -11.70 -3.77 35.98
N ALA A 22 -10.98 -3.34 37.02
CA ALA A 22 -10.19 -2.10 36.98
C ALA A 22 -9.13 -2.10 35.86
N ARG A 23 -8.54 -3.26 35.55
CA ARG A 23 -7.59 -3.37 34.42
C ARG A 23 -8.31 -3.30 33.07
N LEU A 24 -9.46 -3.97 32.94
CA LEU A 24 -10.31 -3.88 31.74
C LEU A 24 -10.65 -2.41 31.44
N ASP A 25 -11.17 -1.69 32.43
CA ASP A 25 -11.63 -0.32 32.26
C ASP A 25 -10.48 0.63 31.91
N ALA A 26 -9.33 0.47 32.57
CA ALA A 26 -8.13 1.26 32.27
C ALA A 26 -7.59 1.02 30.86
N ASP A 27 -7.61 -0.23 30.40
CA ASP A 27 -7.15 -0.59 29.07
C ASP A 27 -8.09 -0.07 27.98
N ILE A 28 -9.40 -0.21 28.17
CA ILE A 28 -10.39 0.34 27.24
C ILE A 28 -10.26 1.86 27.15
N LYS A 29 -10.18 2.55 28.30
CA LYS A 29 -9.99 4.01 28.33
C LYS A 29 -8.75 4.45 27.55
N HIS A 30 -7.65 3.71 27.66
CA HIS A 30 -6.46 3.99 26.87
C HIS A 30 -6.65 3.64 25.40
N LEU A 31 -7.31 2.52 25.09
CA LEU A 31 -7.60 2.12 23.72
C LEU A 31 -8.44 3.16 22.97
N ASP A 32 -9.38 3.83 23.65
CA ASP A 32 -10.19 4.90 23.06
C ASP A 32 -9.35 6.12 22.65
N THR A 33 -8.17 6.33 23.25
CA THR A 33 -7.24 7.38 22.82
C THR A 33 -6.62 7.14 21.43
N PHE A 34 -6.72 5.91 20.91
CA PHE A 34 -6.31 5.59 19.55
C PHE A 34 -7.38 5.94 18.51
N TYR A 35 -8.63 6.12 18.92
CA TYR A 35 -9.68 6.56 18.00
C TYR A 35 -9.38 7.97 17.49
N ARG A 36 -9.68 8.22 16.21
CA ARG A 36 -9.48 9.53 15.58
C ARG A 36 -10.81 10.12 15.16
N ALA A 37 -11.41 9.59 14.09
CA ALA A 37 -12.75 9.93 13.63
C ALA A 37 -13.15 8.98 12.48
N GLY A 38 -14.41 9.04 12.06
CA GLY A 38 -14.89 8.29 10.87
C GLY A 38 -14.68 6.77 10.96
N GLY A 39 -14.65 6.23 12.18
CA GLY A 39 -14.35 4.81 12.40
C GLY A 39 -12.85 4.45 12.38
N TRP A 40 -11.95 5.37 12.08
CA TRP A 40 -10.52 5.08 12.02
C TRP A 40 -9.86 5.17 13.40
N SER A 41 -8.94 4.21 13.66
CA SER A 41 -8.05 4.20 14.81
C SER A 41 -6.59 4.20 14.36
N ASN A 42 -5.76 4.98 15.05
CA ASN A 42 -4.34 5.08 14.82
C ASN A 42 -3.57 4.04 15.63
N ASP A 43 -2.68 3.29 15.00
CA ASP A 43 -1.82 2.31 15.66
C ASP A 43 -0.41 2.88 15.88
N GLY A 44 -0.30 3.83 16.81
CA GLY A 44 0.97 4.49 17.09
C GLY A 44 0.83 5.62 18.12
N PRO A 45 1.97 6.12 18.64
CA PRO A 45 1.99 7.27 19.53
C PRO A 45 1.45 8.52 18.84
N GLU A 46 1.12 9.52 19.64
CA GLU A 46 0.76 10.85 19.14
C GLU A 46 1.84 11.41 18.20
N GLY A 47 1.42 12.05 17.10
CA GLY A 47 2.33 12.60 16.09
C GLY A 47 2.81 11.62 15.01
N ILE A 48 2.57 10.31 15.17
CA ILE A 48 2.81 9.32 14.11
C ILE A 48 1.48 8.83 13.56
N HIS A 49 1.32 8.92 12.25
CA HIS A 49 0.14 8.46 11.56
C HIS A 49 0.37 7.06 11.00
N GLN A 50 -0.35 6.06 11.53
CA GLN A 50 -0.23 4.66 11.16
C GLN A 50 -1.62 4.01 11.13
N MET A 51 -2.21 3.98 9.94
CA MET A 51 -3.56 3.44 9.69
C MET A 51 -3.54 2.46 8.52
N ASP A 52 -3.24 1.19 8.82
CA ASP A 52 -3.18 0.08 7.85
C ASP A 52 -4.22 -1.01 8.17
N TYR A 53 -4.17 -2.16 7.51
CA TYR A 53 -5.11 -3.26 7.79
C TYR A 53 -5.02 -3.81 9.22
N TYR A 54 -3.92 -3.61 9.94
CA TYR A 54 -3.85 -4.04 11.33
C TYR A 54 -4.82 -3.21 12.17
N SER A 55 -4.81 -1.88 12.07
CA SER A 55 -5.76 -1.05 12.80
C SER A 55 -7.18 -1.13 12.24
N SER A 56 -7.32 -1.18 10.92
CA SER A 56 -8.61 -1.01 10.26
C SER A 56 -9.37 -2.30 9.96
N SER A 57 -8.68 -3.44 9.82
CA SER A 57 -9.34 -4.69 9.39
C SER A 57 -9.29 -5.81 10.43
N PHE A 58 -8.10 -6.25 10.85
CA PHE A 58 -7.97 -7.54 11.56
C PHE A 58 -7.41 -7.46 12.98
N ALA A 59 -7.03 -6.29 13.48
CA ALA A 59 -6.76 -6.11 14.91
C ALA A 59 -7.76 -5.15 15.56
N ILE A 60 -7.54 -3.83 15.52
CA ILE A 60 -8.29 -2.90 16.38
C ILE A 60 -9.80 -2.93 16.06
N GLN A 61 -10.19 -2.75 14.79
CA GLN A 61 -11.60 -2.79 14.39
C GLN A 61 -12.24 -4.17 14.60
N PHE A 62 -11.55 -5.25 14.21
CA PHE A 62 -12.02 -6.61 14.45
C PHE A 62 -12.31 -6.89 15.93
N LEU A 63 -11.40 -6.47 16.80
CA LEU A 63 -11.48 -6.69 18.24
C LEU A 63 -12.55 -5.81 18.89
N GLN A 64 -12.80 -4.60 18.37
CA GLN A 64 -13.96 -3.78 18.77
C GLN A 64 -15.29 -4.49 18.45
N LEU A 65 -15.43 -5.07 17.26
CA LEU A 65 -16.63 -5.81 16.86
C LEU A 65 -16.85 -7.08 17.69
N LEU A 66 -15.76 -7.81 17.96
CA LEU A 66 -15.82 -8.99 18.83
C LEU A 66 -16.20 -8.60 20.27
N TYR A 67 -15.71 -7.45 20.76
CA TYR A 67 -16.09 -6.90 22.06
C TYR A 67 -17.59 -6.60 22.11
N ALA A 68 -18.10 -5.89 21.09
CA ALA A 68 -19.52 -5.53 20.98
C ALA A 68 -20.43 -6.78 20.97
N LYS A 69 -19.94 -7.92 20.48
CA LYS A 69 -20.68 -9.20 20.50
C LYS A 69 -20.60 -9.92 21.84
N ILE A 70 -19.41 -10.00 22.46
CA ILE A 70 -19.19 -10.81 23.67
C ILE A 70 -19.61 -10.08 24.96
N ALA A 71 -19.30 -8.78 25.05
CA ALA A 71 -19.55 -7.96 26.23
C ALA A 71 -20.74 -7.01 26.06
N GLY A 72 -21.39 -6.98 24.89
CA GLY A 72 -22.40 -5.98 24.56
C GLY A 72 -23.65 -5.99 25.44
N ASP A 73 -24.03 -7.14 26.02
CA ASP A 73 -25.15 -7.19 26.96
C ASP A 73 -24.79 -6.52 28.31
N ASP A 74 -23.52 -6.60 28.71
CA ASP A 74 -23.01 -5.97 29.94
C ASP A 74 -22.75 -4.46 29.73
N GLU A 75 -22.44 -4.05 28.49
CA GLU A 75 -22.09 -2.67 28.13
C GLU A 75 -22.71 -2.23 26.77
N PRO A 76 -24.04 -2.01 26.73
CA PRO A 76 -24.76 -1.76 25.48
C PRO A 76 -24.34 -0.47 24.77
N GLU A 77 -24.02 0.59 25.52
CA GLU A 77 -23.61 1.88 24.95
C GLU A 77 -22.28 1.77 24.20
N ARG A 78 -21.28 1.11 24.80
CA ARG A 78 -19.96 0.90 24.17
C ARG A 78 -20.06 -0.03 22.96
N ALA A 79 -20.89 -1.07 23.06
CA ALA A 79 -21.15 -1.94 21.91
C ALA A 79 -21.80 -1.18 20.76
N ALA A 80 -22.78 -0.30 21.03
CA ALA A 80 -23.39 0.56 20.01
C ALA A 80 -22.35 1.49 19.37
N GLU A 81 -21.48 2.11 20.17
CA GLU A 81 -20.41 2.97 19.67
C GLU A 81 -19.45 2.21 18.74
N PHE A 82 -18.99 1.02 19.13
CA PHE A 82 -18.09 0.22 18.29
C PHE A 82 -18.76 -0.25 16.99
N ARG A 83 -20.05 -0.59 17.02
CA ARG A 83 -20.82 -0.89 15.79
C ARG A 83 -20.94 0.34 14.89
N GLU A 84 -21.12 1.54 15.45
CA GLU A 84 -21.18 2.78 14.67
C GLU A 84 -19.83 3.14 14.06
N ARG A 85 -18.74 3.02 14.82
CA ARG A 85 -17.37 3.18 14.27
C ARG A 85 -17.15 2.23 13.08
N ALA A 86 -17.63 0.99 13.18
CA ALA A 86 -17.54 0.02 12.08
C ALA A 86 -18.41 0.39 10.87
N ARG A 87 -19.62 0.93 11.07
CA ARG A 87 -20.45 1.46 9.98
C ARG A 87 -19.72 2.57 9.22
N LEU A 88 -19.12 3.52 9.92
CA LEU A 88 -18.41 4.64 9.29
C LEU A 88 -17.21 4.16 8.46
N VAL A 89 -16.37 3.28 9.01
CA VAL A 89 -15.16 2.81 8.32
C VAL A 89 -15.45 1.86 7.16
N ALA A 90 -16.60 1.17 7.17
CA ALA A 90 -16.99 0.27 6.07
C ALA A 90 -17.08 1.00 4.72
N LEU A 91 -17.55 2.25 4.73
CA LEU A 91 -17.64 3.08 3.52
C LEU A 91 -16.27 3.44 2.95
N ASP A 92 -15.20 3.37 3.73
CA ASP A 92 -13.83 3.63 3.29
C ASP A 92 -13.13 2.33 2.89
N LEU A 93 -13.25 1.28 3.70
CA LEU A 93 -12.58 0.00 3.48
C LEU A 93 -13.04 -0.73 2.22
N VAL A 94 -14.24 -0.46 1.72
CA VAL A 94 -14.70 -1.00 0.44
C VAL A 94 -13.76 -0.62 -0.72
N HIS A 95 -13.09 0.53 -0.64
CA HIS A 95 -12.17 1.01 -1.69
C HIS A 95 -10.78 0.35 -1.67
N TYR A 96 -10.48 -0.48 -0.66
CA TYR A 96 -9.19 -1.17 -0.54
C TYR A 96 -9.12 -2.48 -1.34
N PHE A 97 -10.22 -2.90 -1.95
CA PHE A 97 -10.34 -4.14 -2.71
C PHE A 97 -10.79 -3.85 -4.14
N ASP A 98 -10.13 -4.45 -5.13
CA ASP A 98 -10.56 -4.30 -6.51
C ASP A 98 -11.65 -5.28 -6.93
N GLU A 99 -12.11 -5.12 -8.17
CA GLU A 99 -13.15 -5.94 -8.78
C GLU A 99 -12.83 -7.43 -8.80
N GLN A 100 -11.55 -7.81 -8.79
CA GLN A 100 -11.07 -9.21 -8.76
C GLN A 100 -10.89 -9.73 -7.31
N GLY A 101 -11.06 -8.88 -6.30
CA GLY A 101 -10.86 -9.21 -4.89
C GLY A 101 -9.43 -9.04 -4.39
N ARG A 102 -8.52 -8.49 -5.21
CA ARG A 102 -7.16 -8.19 -4.77
C ARG A 102 -7.22 -7.03 -3.76
N ALA A 103 -6.61 -7.23 -2.61
CA ALA A 103 -6.43 -6.18 -1.63
C ALA A 103 -5.17 -5.39 -1.98
N ILE A 104 -5.20 -4.07 -1.81
CA ILE A 104 -3.99 -3.24 -2.00
C ILE A 104 -2.98 -3.63 -0.92
N PRO A 105 -1.74 -4.05 -1.26
CA PRO A 105 -0.73 -4.36 -0.26
C PRO A 105 -0.19 -3.05 0.32
N PHE A 106 -0.69 -2.67 1.50
CA PHE A 106 -0.29 -1.45 2.22
C PHE A 106 -0.06 -1.74 3.71
N GLY A 107 1.04 -1.21 4.24
CA GLY A 107 1.41 -1.34 5.64
C GLY A 107 2.21 -2.60 5.95
N ARG A 108 2.47 -2.81 7.25
CA ARG A 108 3.45 -3.82 7.70
C ARG A 108 2.93 -5.25 7.79
N SER A 109 1.64 -5.40 8.08
CA SER A 109 1.03 -6.67 8.48
C SER A 109 0.42 -7.43 7.31
N VAL A 110 0.77 -7.07 6.08
CA VAL A 110 0.18 -7.67 4.86
C VAL A 110 0.51 -9.15 4.70
N GLY A 111 1.53 -9.66 5.40
CA GLY A 111 1.87 -11.09 5.44
C GLY A 111 0.78 -12.00 6.03
N TYR A 112 -0.22 -11.45 6.72
CA TYR A 112 -1.40 -12.20 7.17
C TYR A 112 -2.45 -12.42 6.08
N ARG A 113 -2.22 -11.91 4.86
CA ARG A 113 -2.93 -12.28 3.61
C ARG A 113 -4.44 -12.19 3.74
N PHE A 114 -5.10 -13.33 3.99
CA PHE A 114 -6.55 -13.47 4.08
C PHE A 114 -7.14 -12.57 5.16
N ALA A 115 -6.36 -12.27 6.20
CA ALA A 115 -6.79 -11.43 7.30
C ALA A 115 -7.28 -10.05 6.85
N MET A 116 -6.85 -9.56 5.68
CA MET A 116 -7.26 -8.26 5.14
C MET A 116 -8.79 -8.10 5.02
N VAL A 117 -9.55 -9.20 4.87
CA VAL A 117 -11.03 -9.16 4.81
C VAL A 117 -11.73 -9.47 6.14
N SER A 118 -11.00 -9.66 7.24
CA SER A 118 -11.58 -10.11 8.52
C SER A 118 -12.66 -9.17 9.06
N PHE A 119 -12.50 -7.86 8.84
CA PHE A 119 -13.49 -6.86 9.20
C PHE A 119 -14.89 -7.15 8.65
N TRP A 120 -14.98 -7.60 7.39
CA TRP A 120 -16.26 -7.86 6.73
C TRP A 120 -17.01 -9.03 7.34
N GLY A 121 -16.30 -10.09 7.73
CA GLY A 121 -16.89 -11.20 8.48
C GLY A 121 -17.27 -10.78 9.90
N ALA A 122 -16.45 -9.95 10.54
CA ALA A 122 -16.71 -9.45 11.89
C ALA A 122 -17.94 -8.54 11.95
N LEU A 123 -18.21 -7.76 10.90
CA LEU A 123 -19.44 -6.96 10.77
C LEU A 123 -20.69 -7.84 10.85
N ALA A 124 -20.71 -8.93 10.09
CA ALA A 124 -21.80 -9.90 10.11
C ALA A 124 -21.93 -10.56 11.49
N TYR A 125 -20.81 -11.01 12.06
CA TYR A 125 -20.80 -11.66 13.38
C TYR A 125 -21.29 -10.77 14.52
N ALA A 126 -20.93 -9.49 14.50
CA ALA A 126 -21.33 -8.50 15.50
C ALA A 126 -22.76 -7.95 15.30
N GLY A 127 -23.47 -8.39 14.26
CA GLY A 127 -24.84 -7.95 13.95
C GLY A 127 -24.90 -6.48 13.56
N VAL A 128 -23.91 -5.98 12.83
CA VAL A 128 -23.87 -4.58 12.39
C VAL A 128 -24.78 -4.41 11.18
N GLU A 129 -25.71 -3.48 11.26
CA GLU A 129 -26.47 -3.03 10.09
C GLU A 129 -25.50 -2.35 9.11
N LEU A 130 -25.60 -2.63 7.81
CA LEU A 130 -24.72 -2.01 6.82
C LEU A 130 -25.16 -0.57 6.52
N PRO A 131 -24.23 0.38 6.36
CA PRO A 131 -24.56 1.72 5.88
C PRO A 131 -24.85 1.69 4.38
N ALA A 132 -25.83 2.49 3.92
CA ALA A 132 -26.04 2.68 2.48
C ALA A 132 -24.80 3.29 1.82
N PRO A 133 -24.44 2.90 0.58
CA PRO A 133 -25.16 2.00 -0.32
C PRO A 133 -24.76 0.50 -0.17
N LEU A 134 -24.00 0.12 0.86
CA LEU A 134 -23.47 -1.24 0.97
C LEU A 134 -24.58 -2.27 1.23
N THR A 135 -24.56 -3.35 0.48
CA THR A 135 -25.44 -4.52 0.66
C THR A 135 -24.64 -5.72 1.17
N TRP A 136 -25.33 -6.71 1.74
CA TRP A 136 -24.69 -7.98 2.11
C TRP A 136 -24.16 -8.74 0.90
N GLY A 137 -24.76 -8.57 -0.28
CA GLY A 137 -24.26 -9.13 -1.53
C GLY A 137 -22.89 -8.56 -1.93
N MET A 138 -22.70 -7.24 -1.74
CA MET A 138 -21.41 -6.58 -1.98
C MET A 138 -20.36 -7.04 -0.97
N VAL A 139 -20.72 -7.10 0.32
CA VAL A 139 -19.81 -7.58 1.38
C VAL A 139 -19.38 -9.03 1.14
N LYS A 140 -20.33 -9.92 0.82
CA LYS A 140 -20.05 -11.30 0.42
C LYS A 140 -19.13 -11.35 -0.80
N GLY A 141 -19.41 -10.52 -1.81
CA GLY A 141 -18.59 -10.40 -3.01
C GLY A 141 -17.13 -10.06 -2.72
N ILE A 142 -16.86 -9.08 -1.85
CA ILE A 142 -15.49 -8.72 -1.44
C ILE A 142 -14.77 -9.91 -0.81
N VAL A 143 -15.40 -10.54 0.21
CA VAL A 143 -14.80 -11.66 0.94
C VAL A 143 -14.52 -12.84 0.01
N MET A 144 -15.50 -13.25 -0.80
CA MET A 144 -15.37 -14.44 -1.64
C MET A 144 -14.39 -14.25 -2.79
N ARG A 145 -14.39 -13.09 -3.45
CA ARG A 145 -13.40 -12.77 -4.49
C ARG A 145 -11.98 -12.73 -3.91
N HIS A 146 -11.81 -12.15 -2.72
CA HIS A 146 -10.51 -12.11 -2.06
C HIS A 146 -9.96 -13.51 -1.75
N LEU A 147 -10.79 -14.39 -1.20
CA LEU A 147 -10.40 -15.77 -0.92
C LEU A 147 -10.10 -16.55 -2.22
N ARG A 148 -10.91 -16.36 -3.27
CA ARG A 148 -10.66 -16.96 -4.60
C ARG A 148 -9.36 -16.47 -5.22
N TRP A 149 -9.05 -15.18 -5.12
CA TRP A 149 -7.78 -14.66 -5.60
C TRP A 149 -6.60 -15.31 -4.89
N TRP A 150 -6.65 -15.43 -3.56
CA TRP A 150 -5.60 -16.11 -2.81
C TRP A 150 -5.43 -17.58 -3.22
N GLN A 151 -6.49 -18.30 -3.60
CA GLN A 151 -6.37 -19.68 -4.09
C GLN A 151 -5.52 -19.81 -5.37
N THR A 152 -5.33 -18.72 -6.11
CA THR A 152 -4.45 -18.69 -7.30
C THR A 152 -2.97 -18.51 -6.97
N GLN A 153 -2.64 -18.14 -5.72
CA GLN A 153 -1.27 -17.86 -5.28
C GLN A 153 -0.61 -19.14 -4.74
N HIS A 154 -0.25 -20.06 -5.64
CA HIS A 154 0.19 -21.41 -5.26
C HIS A 154 1.49 -21.44 -4.44
N ASP A 155 2.40 -20.49 -4.67
CA ASP A 155 3.71 -20.46 -4.03
C ASP A 155 3.69 -20.03 -2.55
N MET A 156 2.54 -19.58 -2.03
CA MET A 156 2.44 -19.20 -0.61
C MET A 156 2.46 -20.39 0.34
N TRP A 157 2.21 -21.60 -0.17
CA TRP A 157 2.17 -22.84 0.61
C TRP A 157 3.55 -23.48 0.70
N SER A 158 3.90 -23.95 1.89
CA SER A 158 5.05 -24.83 2.07
C SER A 158 4.74 -26.22 1.49
N PRO A 159 5.76 -27.07 1.26
CA PRO A 159 5.55 -28.47 0.89
C PRO A 159 4.71 -29.28 1.90
N SER A 160 4.62 -28.83 3.16
CA SER A 160 3.78 -29.45 4.19
C SER A 160 2.35 -28.90 4.22
N GLY A 161 1.98 -28.00 3.30
CA GLY A 161 0.64 -27.40 3.23
C GLY A 161 0.40 -26.27 4.24
N THR A 162 1.45 -25.70 4.84
CA THR A 162 1.34 -24.58 5.78
C THR A 162 1.66 -23.25 5.10
N LEU A 163 1.10 -22.14 5.60
CA LEU A 163 1.45 -20.82 5.10
C LEU A 163 2.92 -20.48 5.37
N THR A 164 3.59 -19.93 4.37
CA THR A 164 4.99 -19.47 4.46
C THR A 164 5.07 -18.03 5.00
N VAL A 165 6.25 -17.62 5.47
CA VAL A 165 6.51 -16.18 5.71
C VAL A 165 6.75 -15.50 4.37
N GLY A 166 5.97 -14.46 4.07
CA GLY A 166 6.03 -13.75 2.79
C GLY A 166 4.68 -13.16 2.42
N TYR A 167 4.40 -13.09 1.12
CA TYR A 167 3.12 -12.63 0.58
C TYR A 167 2.60 -13.66 -0.43
N SER A 168 2.75 -13.45 -1.74
CA SER A 168 2.35 -14.43 -2.77
C SER A 168 3.26 -15.66 -2.85
N TYR A 169 4.51 -15.52 -2.40
CA TYR A 169 5.52 -16.57 -2.30
C TYR A 169 6.37 -16.36 -1.02
N PRO A 170 7.28 -17.30 -0.67
CA PRO A 170 8.12 -17.18 0.51
C PRO A 170 9.12 -16.03 0.36
N ASN A 171 9.05 -15.03 1.23
CA ASN A 171 9.90 -13.85 1.17
C ASN A 171 10.33 -13.42 2.58
N MET A 172 11.61 -13.63 2.90
CA MET A 172 12.16 -13.33 4.24
C MET A 172 12.51 -11.85 4.44
N TYR A 173 12.57 -11.05 3.38
CA TYR A 173 12.73 -9.60 3.51
C TYR A 173 11.48 -8.95 4.12
N MET A 174 10.34 -9.61 3.99
CA MET A 174 9.08 -9.24 4.65
C MET A 174 9.00 -9.63 6.13
N ALA A 175 9.88 -10.50 6.62
CA ALA A 175 9.82 -11.03 7.97
C ALA A 175 10.16 -9.97 9.03
N GLU A 176 9.26 -9.79 9.98
CA GLU A 176 9.40 -8.95 11.16
C GLU A 176 9.64 -9.76 12.44
N ASN A 177 10.02 -9.09 13.52
CA ASN A 177 10.26 -9.69 14.83
C ASN A 177 9.02 -10.38 15.44
N TYR A 178 7.82 -10.04 14.96
CA TYR A 178 6.55 -10.66 15.34
C TYR A 178 6.06 -11.66 14.28
N ASN A 179 6.88 -12.08 13.33
CA ASN A 179 6.54 -13.22 12.46
C ASN A 179 7.22 -14.49 12.95
N SER A 180 6.45 -15.56 13.08
CA SER A 180 6.91 -16.89 13.42
C SER A 180 6.36 -17.90 12.41
N PRO A 181 7.10 -18.99 12.12
CA PRO A 181 6.59 -20.09 11.32
C PRO A 181 5.55 -20.94 12.09
N GLY A 182 5.26 -20.61 13.35
CA GLY A 182 4.49 -21.42 14.27
C GLY A 182 3.02 -21.56 13.91
N SER A 183 2.56 -22.81 13.81
CA SER A 183 1.21 -23.23 14.21
C SER A 183 1.04 -23.02 15.73
N PRO A 184 -0.16 -22.79 16.29
CA PRO A 184 -0.35 -22.56 17.73
C PRO A 184 -0.04 -23.79 18.63
N VAL A 185 0.80 -24.73 18.20
CA VAL A 185 1.10 -25.98 18.92
C VAL A 185 2.59 -26.18 19.08
N SER A 186 3.29 -25.22 19.68
CA SER A 186 4.62 -25.44 20.23
C SER A 186 4.72 -24.77 21.59
N PHE A 187 4.21 -25.46 22.61
CA PHE A 187 4.60 -25.23 24.00
C PHE A 187 6.05 -25.69 24.17
N THR A 188 7.02 -24.89 23.71
CA THR A 188 8.41 -25.07 24.09
C THR A 188 8.67 -24.20 25.31
N PRO A 189 8.97 -24.77 26.49
CA PRO A 189 9.31 -23.96 27.65
C PRO A 189 10.67 -23.30 27.39
N ILE A 190 10.68 -22.00 27.10
CA ILE A 190 11.92 -21.23 27.17
C ILE A 190 12.15 -20.90 28.66
N TRP A 191 12.77 -21.85 29.36
CA TRP A 191 13.45 -21.54 30.62
C TRP A 191 14.79 -20.88 30.26
N THR A 192 14.82 -19.55 30.22
CA THR A 192 16.07 -18.81 30.32
C THR A 192 15.97 -17.77 31.41
N ASN A 193 16.83 -17.94 32.42
CA ASN A 193 17.08 -17.04 33.54
C ASN A 193 17.51 -15.64 33.06
N TYR A 194 16.55 -14.81 32.64
CA TYR A 194 16.76 -13.37 32.58
C TYR A 194 15.62 -12.66 33.30
N THR A 195 16.05 -11.93 34.32
CA THR A 195 15.31 -10.98 35.13
C THR A 195 14.52 -10.00 34.25
N GLU A 196 13.25 -9.82 34.61
CA GLU A 196 12.34 -8.71 34.30
C GLU A 196 11.76 -8.60 32.86
N ASN A 197 10.45 -8.89 32.78
CA ASN A 197 9.45 -8.29 31.89
C ASN A 197 9.60 -8.45 30.36
N SER A 198 9.73 -9.69 29.85
CA SER A 198 9.37 -9.99 28.46
C SER A 198 8.37 -11.15 28.38
N TRP A 199 7.08 -10.82 28.30
CA TRP A 199 6.06 -11.77 27.88
C TRP A 199 6.07 -11.82 26.35
N LEU A 200 6.90 -12.69 25.77
CA LEU A 200 6.75 -13.09 24.36
C LEU A 200 5.48 -13.94 24.24
N ILE A 201 4.34 -13.28 24.14
CA ILE A 201 3.14 -13.94 23.63
C ILE A 201 3.43 -14.20 22.14
N ASP A 202 3.58 -15.46 21.75
CA ASP A 202 3.65 -15.95 20.36
C ASP A 202 2.29 -15.68 19.67
N THR A 203 2.05 -14.40 19.44
CA THR A 203 0.98 -13.86 18.59
C THR A 203 1.40 -13.84 17.13
N SER A 204 2.56 -14.43 16.84
CA SER A 204 3.38 -14.26 15.65
C SER A 204 3.06 -15.23 14.51
N SER A 205 1.98 -15.97 14.64
CA SER A 205 1.61 -17.01 13.69
C SER A 205 1.07 -16.46 12.36
N GLN A 206 1.52 -17.04 11.24
CA GLN A 206 0.89 -16.84 9.92
C GLN A 206 -0.62 -17.16 9.93
N TYR A 207 -1.11 -17.90 10.93
CA TYR A 207 -2.52 -18.25 11.10
C TYR A 207 -3.41 -17.10 11.57
N TRP A 208 -2.89 -15.89 11.82
CA TRP A 208 -3.74 -14.68 11.84
C TRP A 208 -4.54 -14.52 10.54
N ALA A 209 -4.09 -15.10 9.43
CA ALA A 209 -4.86 -15.24 8.21
C ALA A 209 -6.26 -15.87 8.46
N CYS A 210 -6.40 -16.76 9.44
CA CYS A 210 -7.66 -17.43 9.75
C CYS A 210 -8.73 -16.50 10.33
N LEU A 211 -8.40 -15.28 10.76
CA LEU A 211 -9.40 -14.29 11.18
C LEU A 211 -10.41 -13.98 10.06
N ALA A 212 -10.02 -14.18 8.79
CA ALA A 212 -10.91 -14.08 7.65
C ALA A 212 -12.14 -14.99 7.74
N PHE A 213 -12.01 -16.13 8.43
CA PHE A 213 -13.06 -17.15 8.54
C PHE A 213 -14.05 -16.90 9.69
N ILE A 214 -13.98 -15.76 10.37
CA ILE A 214 -14.96 -15.39 11.41
C ILE A 214 -16.40 -15.39 10.89
N CYS A 215 -16.59 -15.18 9.58
CA CYS A 215 -17.91 -15.25 8.95
C CYS A 215 -18.57 -16.63 9.10
N LEU A 216 -17.81 -17.72 9.27
CA LEU A 216 -18.35 -19.06 9.52
C LEU A 216 -19.08 -19.18 10.87
N ALA A 217 -18.86 -18.26 11.80
CA ALA A 217 -19.60 -18.19 13.05
C ALA A 217 -20.98 -17.53 12.91
N VAL A 218 -21.32 -17.04 11.71
CA VAL A 218 -22.61 -16.42 11.40
C VAL A 218 -23.61 -17.51 10.94
N PRO A 219 -24.87 -17.50 11.43
CA PRO A 219 -25.90 -18.46 11.04
C PRO A 219 -26.12 -18.56 9.53
N GLU A 220 -26.43 -19.76 9.04
CA GLU A 220 -26.61 -20.07 7.61
C GLU A 220 -27.74 -19.28 6.91
N ASP A 221 -28.73 -18.80 7.66
CA ASP A 221 -29.83 -17.96 7.18
C ASP A 221 -29.49 -16.46 7.10
N HIS A 222 -28.35 -16.04 7.66
CA HIS A 222 -27.95 -14.64 7.68
C HIS A 222 -27.79 -14.08 6.24
N PRO A 223 -28.19 -12.82 5.99
CA PRO A 223 -28.05 -12.17 4.68
C PRO A 223 -26.66 -12.25 4.04
N PHE A 224 -25.59 -12.26 4.83
CA PHE A 224 -24.22 -12.49 4.34
C PHE A 224 -24.10 -13.78 3.52
N TRP A 225 -24.77 -14.87 3.93
CA TRP A 225 -24.73 -16.15 3.23
C TRP A 225 -25.80 -16.27 2.16
N THR A 226 -27.01 -15.77 2.44
CA THR A 226 -28.18 -15.93 1.55
C THR A 226 -28.22 -14.93 0.39
N SER A 227 -27.53 -13.79 0.49
CA SER A 227 -27.44 -12.81 -0.60
C SER A 227 -26.62 -13.34 -1.78
N LYS A 228 -27.00 -12.91 -2.99
CA LYS A 228 -26.20 -13.10 -4.20
C LYS A 228 -24.94 -12.24 -4.11
N GLU A 229 -23.80 -12.74 -4.62
CA GLU A 229 -22.59 -11.92 -4.70
C GLU A 229 -22.76 -10.75 -5.67
N GLU A 230 -22.37 -9.55 -5.25
CA GLU A 230 -22.47 -8.30 -6.01
C GLU A 230 -21.11 -7.56 -6.07
N GLN A 231 -21.02 -6.57 -6.97
CA GLN A 231 -19.90 -5.62 -7.05
C GLN A 231 -20.31 -4.29 -6.44
N ALA A 232 -19.40 -3.66 -5.69
CA ALA A 232 -19.66 -2.36 -5.07
C ALA A 232 -19.35 -1.18 -6.01
N TRP A 233 -18.47 -1.38 -7.00
CA TRP A 233 -17.91 -0.32 -7.85
C TRP A 233 -18.93 0.39 -8.74
N ASP A 234 -20.10 -0.19 -8.95
CA ASP A 234 -21.20 0.45 -9.70
C ASP A 234 -21.96 1.49 -8.88
N VAL A 235 -21.86 1.45 -7.54
CA VAL A 235 -22.66 2.31 -6.64
C VAL A 235 -21.80 3.16 -5.69
N ILE A 236 -20.49 2.99 -5.71
CA ILE A 236 -19.54 3.80 -4.93
C ILE A 236 -18.66 4.65 -5.86
N PRO A 237 -18.16 5.80 -5.39
CA PRO A 237 -17.26 6.63 -6.19
C PRO A 237 -15.98 5.89 -6.58
N LYS A 238 -15.60 5.93 -7.86
CA LYS A 238 -14.31 5.37 -8.31
C LYS A 238 -13.11 6.12 -7.74
N LEU A 239 -13.27 7.42 -7.44
CA LEU A 239 -12.26 8.27 -6.81
C LEU A 239 -12.78 8.73 -5.44
N LYS A 240 -12.03 8.47 -4.37
CA LYS A 240 -12.43 8.87 -3.01
C LYS A 240 -11.25 9.32 -2.15
N PRO A 241 -11.22 10.59 -1.68
CA PRO A 241 -10.28 11.02 -0.65
C PRO A 241 -10.71 10.50 0.72
N LEU A 242 -9.78 9.90 1.46
CA LEU A 242 -9.94 9.39 2.81
C LEU A 242 -9.13 10.27 3.77
N SER A 243 -9.80 11.25 4.39
CA SER A 243 -9.15 12.29 5.20
C SER A 243 -8.41 11.73 6.41
N GLN A 244 -8.97 10.72 7.07
CA GLN A 244 -8.39 10.13 8.27
C GLN A 244 -7.06 9.43 7.96
N PRO A 245 -7.00 8.38 7.11
CA PRO A 245 -5.72 7.75 6.80
C PRO A 245 -4.85 8.57 5.81
N GLY A 246 -5.27 9.75 5.35
CA GLY A 246 -4.49 10.56 4.41
C GLY A 246 -4.25 9.85 3.08
N HIS A 247 -5.28 9.17 2.57
CA HIS A 247 -5.23 8.41 1.32
C HIS A 247 -6.16 8.99 0.25
N ILE A 248 -5.80 8.81 -1.02
CA ILE A 248 -6.74 8.99 -2.13
C ILE A 248 -6.84 7.65 -2.85
N MET A 249 -8.06 7.10 -2.87
CA MET A 249 -8.36 5.82 -3.49
C MET A 249 -8.87 6.05 -4.91
N SER A 250 -8.41 5.25 -5.85
CA SER A 250 -8.88 5.25 -7.25
C SER A 250 -9.09 3.82 -7.73
N ASN A 251 -10.24 3.53 -8.35
CA ASN A 251 -10.47 2.35 -9.18
C ASN A 251 -10.70 2.76 -10.65
N ILE A 252 -9.89 3.69 -11.11
CA ILE A 252 -9.81 4.11 -12.52
C ILE A 252 -8.60 3.39 -13.12
N GLY A 253 -8.77 2.72 -14.26
CA GLY A 253 -7.67 2.03 -14.96
C GLY A 253 -7.57 0.51 -14.73
N GLY A 254 -8.56 -0.12 -14.08
CA GLY A 254 -8.66 -1.59 -13.97
C GLY A 254 -7.97 -2.21 -12.74
N HIS A 255 -7.53 -1.38 -11.79
CA HIS A 255 -7.03 -1.79 -10.48
C HIS A 255 -7.37 -0.74 -9.43
N CYS A 256 -7.34 -1.15 -8.17
CA CYS A 256 -7.38 -0.20 -7.07
C CYS A 256 -6.00 0.36 -6.81
N MET A 257 -5.90 1.68 -6.86
CA MET A 257 -4.71 2.44 -6.52
C MET A 257 -4.96 3.29 -5.28
N LEU A 258 -4.00 3.28 -4.37
CA LEU A 258 -3.97 4.09 -3.16
C LEU A 258 -2.80 5.05 -3.26
N LEU A 259 -3.07 6.34 -3.38
CA LEU A 259 -2.07 7.38 -3.17
C LEU A 259 -1.91 7.64 -1.68
N SER A 260 -0.67 7.71 -1.19
CA SER A 260 -0.39 7.85 0.25
C SER A 260 0.62 8.95 0.55
N SER A 261 0.37 9.69 1.62
CA SER A 261 1.33 10.63 2.21
C SER A 261 1.14 10.71 3.72
N GLY A 262 2.23 10.86 4.48
CA GLY A 262 2.18 11.07 5.93
C GLY A 262 2.14 9.81 6.80
N GLN A 263 1.90 8.64 6.21
CA GLN A 263 1.95 7.35 6.92
C GLN A 263 3.39 7.02 7.33
N ALA A 264 3.56 6.55 8.56
CA ALA A 264 4.86 6.19 9.10
C ALA A 264 4.73 5.17 10.24
N CYS A 265 5.83 4.46 10.51
CA CYS A 265 5.96 3.61 11.69
C CYS A 265 6.80 4.32 12.75
N SER A 266 6.39 4.24 14.02
CA SER A 266 7.07 4.90 15.14
C SER A 266 8.33 4.18 15.62
N TYR A 267 8.56 2.94 15.18
CA TYR A 267 9.71 2.12 15.56
C TYR A 267 10.47 1.60 14.33
N PRO A 268 11.75 1.23 14.50
CA PRO A 268 12.54 0.62 13.42
C PRO A 268 11.94 -0.70 12.97
N MET A 269 11.72 -0.85 11.67
CA MET A 269 11.13 -2.03 11.05
C MET A 269 11.77 -2.21 9.66
N LYS A 270 11.82 -3.45 9.14
CA LYS A 270 12.39 -3.69 7.82
C LYS A 270 11.52 -3.04 6.74
N GLY A 271 12.17 -2.31 5.83
CA GLY A 271 11.48 -1.72 4.68
C GLY A 271 10.38 -0.72 5.03
N THR A 272 10.45 0.00 6.17
CA THR A 272 9.41 0.97 6.57
C THR A 272 9.07 1.97 5.47
N HIS A 273 10.05 2.42 4.69
CA HIS A 273 9.83 3.34 3.57
C HIS A 273 9.01 2.72 2.44
N ALA A 274 9.17 1.42 2.16
CA ALA A 274 8.36 0.73 1.17
C ALA A 274 6.95 0.44 1.68
N LYS A 275 6.82 0.10 2.97
CA LYS A 275 5.55 -0.27 3.61
C LYS A 275 4.61 0.92 3.85
N TYR A 276 5.17 2.12 4.09
CA TYR A 276 4.40 3.33 4.40
C TYR A 276 4.81 4.58 3.60
N GLY A 277 6.04 4.65 3.08
CA GLY A 277 6.60 5.85 2.46
C GLY A 277 6.39 5.97 0.95
N ALA A 278 5.97 4.91 0.26
CA ALA A 278 5.70 4.95 -1.18
C ALA A 278 4.57 5.93 -1.53
N PHE A 279 4.64 6.47 -2.75
CA PHE A 279 3.68 7.48 -3.21
C PHE A 279 2.35 6.87 -3.64
N ALA A 280 2.39 5.67 -4.22
CA ALA A 280 1.23 4.94 -4.69
C ALA A 280 1.41 3.44 -4.41
N TYR A 281 0.30 2.78 -4.10
CA TYR A 281 0.19 1.33 -3.94
C TYR A 281 -0.89 0.82 -4.87
N SER A 282 -0.70 -0.36 -5.46
CA SER A 282 -1.59 -0.94 -6.47
C SER A 282 -2.03 -2.34 -6.02
N SER A 283 -3.31 -2.65 -6.19
CA SER A 283 -3.83 -4.02 -5.97
C SER A 283 -3.24 -5.04 -6.96
N ALA A 284 -2.73 -4.59 -8.10
CA ALA A 284 -2.15 -5.43 -9.14
C ALA A 284 -0.62 -5.47 -9.14
N TYR A 285 0.04 -4.43 -8.61
CA TYR A 285 1.49 -4.27 -8.60
C TYR A 285 1.96 -4.07 -7.17
N GLY A 286 2.45 -5.15 -6.55
CA GLY A 286 2.94 -5.13 -5.18
C GLY A 286 4.13 -4.18 -5.01
N TYR A 287 4.28 -3.60 -3.82
CA TYR A 287 5.48 -2.83 -3.50
C TYR A 287 6.71 -3.74 -3.35
N SER A 288 7.90 -3.14 -3.31
CA SER A 288 9.16 -3.86 -3.13
C SER A 288 9.79 -3.51 -1.78
N VAL A 289 10.11 -4.51 -0.98
CA VAL A 289 10.94 -4.39 0.22
C VAL A 289 12.40 -4.59 -0.18
N PRO A 290 13.28 -3.64 0.11
CA PRO A 290 14.67 -3.77 -0.29
C PRO A 290 15.38 -4.91 0.45
N PRO A 291 16.10 -5.80 -0.25
CA PRO A 291 17.07 -6.72 0.36
C PRO A 291 18.25 -5.99 1.03
N GLY A 292 18.58 -4.78 0.57
CA GLY A 292 19.70 -3.99 1.06
C GLY A 292 19.58 -2.51 0.65
N LEU A 293 20.45 -1.66 1.18
CA LEU A 293 20.43 -0.22 0.86
C LEU A 293 21.48 0.17 -0.18
N PHE A 294 22.29 -0.79 -0.63
CA PHE A 294 23.43 -0.57 -1.51
C PHE A 294 22.98 -0.68 -2.97
N SER A 295 23.35 0.29 -3.81
CA SER A 295 22.89 0.42 -5.19
C SER A 295 21.37 0.58 -5.34
N LEU A 296 20.94 0.91 -6.56
CA LEU A 296 19.54 1.13 -6.87
C LEU A 296 18.76 -0.18 -7.02
N GLU A 297 19.43 -1.24 -7.48
CA GLU A 297 18.90 -2.58 -7.70
C GLU A 297 18.51 -3.25 -6.38
N GLN A 298 19.33 -3.15 -5.32
CA GLN A 298 18.96 -3.67 -4.00
C GLN A 298 17.92 -2.79 -3.31
N TYR A 299 17.96 -1.47 -3.54
CA TYR A 299 17.00 -0.58 -2.91
C TYR A 299 15.59 -0.73 -3.51
N ALA A 300 15.50 -1.11 -4.79
CA ALA A 300 14.27 -1.48 -5.49
C ALA A 300 13.15 -0.43 -5.30
N LEU A 301 13.37 0.81 -5.76
CA LEU A 301 12.50 1.98 -5.57
C LEU A 301 11.13 1.91 -6.29
N ALA A 302 10.31 0.91 -5.97
CA ALA A 302 8.97 0.77 -6.52
C ALA A 302 8.03 1.84 -5.94
N SER A 303 7.58 2.75 -6.80
CA SER A 303 6.72 3.90 -6.49
C SER A 303 7.31 4.87 -5.46
N GLN A 304 8.62 5.13 -5.55
CA GLN A 304 9.36 6.00 -4.64
C GLN A 304 10.33 6.93 -5.36
N LEU A 305 10.69 8.04 -4.70
CA LEU A 305 11.78 8.93 -5.10
C LEU A 305 12.93 8.70 -4.12
N GLY A 306 14.02 8.15 -4.64
CA GLY A 306 15.28 7.96 -3.93
C GLY A 306 16.25 9.10 -4.21
N LEU A 307 17.06 9.41 -3.20
CA LEU A 307 18.15 10.37 -3.29
C LEU A 307 19.45 9.78 -2.78
N SER A 308 20.56 10.12 -3.43
CA SER A 308 21.91 9.69 -3.06
C SER A 308 22.88 10.89 -3.14
N ASP A 309 23.73 11.05 -2.14
CA ASP A 309 24.79 12.08 -2.07
C ASP A 309 26.21 11.49 -2.17
N ASP A 310 26.31 10.21 -2.55
CA ASP A 310 27.56 9.42 -2.60
C ASP A 310 27.80 8.75 -3.96
N GLY A 311 27.16 9.26 -5.02
CA GLY A 311 27.36 8.73 -6.38
C GLY A 311 26.51 7.50 -6.70
N GLY A 312 25.43 7.27 -5.95
CA GLY A 312 24.48 6.17 -6.17
C GLY A 312 24.78 4.91 -5.35
N GLU A 313 25.70 4.99 -4.39
CA GLU A 313 26.09 3.86 -3.55
C GLU A 313 24.99 3.56 -2.52
N TYR A 314 24.47 4.58 -1.82
CA TYR A 314 23.36 4.43 -0.89
C TYR A 314 22.20 5.38 -1.20
N TRP A 315 20.99 4.88 -1.02
CA TRP A 315 19.77 5.63 -1.33
C TRP A 315 18.94 5.94 -0.08
N LYS A 316 18.29 7.10 -0.09
CA LYS A 316 17.34 7.54 0.94
C LYS A 316 16.02 7.92 0.31
N THR A 317 14.94 7.55 0.97
CA THR A 317 13.56 7.82 0.52
C THR A 317 12.75 8.52 1.61
N ARG A 318 11.54 8.92 1.26
CA ARG A 318 10.57 9.49 2.21
C ARG A 318 10.22 8.48 3.30
N ARG A 319 10.62 8.78 4.53
CA ARG A 319 10.23 8.02 5.74
C ARG A 319 9.26 8.77 6.63
N LEU A 320 9.49 10.07 6.82
CA LEU A 320 8.64 10.97 7.59
C LEU A 320 8.36 12.22 6.76
N SER A 321 7.18 12.79 6.96
CA SER A 321 6.80 14.07 6.36
C SER A 321 6.60 15.09 7.48
N GLN A 322 7.12 16.30 7.29
CA GLN A 322 6.87 17.44 8.17
C GLN A 322 5.44 17.96 8.01
N TYR A 323 4.90 17.81 6.81
CA TYR A 323 3.50 18.07 6.48
C TYR A 323 3.00 16.98 5.54
N ALA A 324 1.76 16.56 5.73
CA ALA A 324 1.02 15.73 4.78
C ALA A 324 -0.47 16.05 4.91
N GLY A 325 -1.16 16.21 3.79
CA GLY A 325 -2.58 16.54 3.77
C GLY A 325 -3.22 16.35 2.40
N ILE A 326 -4.55 16.21 2.40
CA ILE A 326 -5.36 16.23 1.18
C ILE A 326 -5.79 17.67 0.93
N GLU A 327 -5.54 18.17 -0.27
CA GLU A 327 -5.90 19.51 -0.72
C GLU A 327 -6.78 19.41 -1.97
N SER A 328 -7.62 20.42 -2.22
CA SER A 328 -8.39 20.55 -3.46
C SER A 328 -7.71 21.56 -4.40
N ARG A 329 -7.54 21.22 -5.68
CA ARG A 329 -6.84 22.05 -6.68
C ARG A 329 -7.64 22.18 -7.98
N GLY A 330 -7.57 23.34 -8.63
CA GLY A 330 -8.09 23.51 -9.99
C GLY A 330 -9.60 23.71 -10.12
N GLY A 331 -10.29 24.15 -9.07
CA GLY A 331 -11.70 24.55 -9.10
C GLY A 331 -12.03 25.50 -7.94
N ASP A 332 -13.12 26.25 -8.07
CA ASP A 332 -13.65 27.09 -6.99
C ASP A 332 -14.46 26.21 -6.00
N GLY A 333 -14.13 26.27 -4.71
CA GLY A 333 -14.81 25.49 -3.66
C GLY A 333 -14.60 23.97 -3.77
N ASP A 334 -15.68 23.19 -3.67
CA ASP A 334 -15.67 21.72 -3.67
C ASP A 334 -15.51 21.09 -5.07
N GLY A 335 -15.36 21.88 -6.13
CA GLY A 335 -15.22 21.40 -7.52
C GLY A 335 -13.79 21.06 -7.97
N GLY A 336 -12.79 21.20 -7.09
CA GLY A 336 -11.39 20.91 -7.41
C GLY A 336 -11.04 19.43 -7.36
N VAL A 337 -9.94 19.06 -8.01
CA VAL A 337 -9.36 17.71 -7.98
C VAL A 337 -8.69 17.49 -6.62
N PRO A 338 -9.00 16.40 -5.88
CA PRO A 338 -8.29 16.09 -4.65
C PRO A 338 -6.86 15.66 -4.98
N VAL A 339 -5.88 16.27 -4.30
CA VAL A 339 -4.46 15.94 -4.41
C VAL A 339 -3.88 15.69 -3.03
N LEU A 340 -2.86 14.83 -2.95
CA LEU A 340 -2.09 14.65 -1.73
C LEU A 340 -0.83 15.50 -1.78
N VAL A 341 -0.63 16.33 -0.77
CA VAL A 341 0.56 17.18 -0.64
C VAL A 341 1.36 16.72 0.56
N SER A 342 2.68 16.61 0.40
CA SER A 342 3.60 16.37 1.51
C SER A 342 4.88 17.18 1.40
N VAL A 343 5.46 17.52 2.54
CA VAL A 343 6.78 18.15 2.66
C VAL A 343 7.67 17.25 3.50
N TRP A 344 8.84 16.89 2.99
CA TRP A 344 9.76 15.97 3.64
C TRP A 344 11.22 16.30 3.34
N LYS A 345 12.12 15.79 4.18
CA LYS A 345 13.56 16.04 4.12
C LYS A 345 14.35 14.73 4.19
N PRO A 346 14.90 14.23 3.06
CA PRO A 346 15.82 13.09 3.08
C PRO A 346 17.17 13.45 3.72
N PHE A 347 17.56 14.72 3.62
CA PHE A 347 18.77 15.30 4.21
C PHE A 347 18.42 16.63 4.89
N PRO A 348 19.22 17.10 5.88
CA PRO A 348 18.94 18.36 6.59
C PRO A 348 18.78 19.60 5.69
N ASP A 349 19.45 19.62 4.55
CA ASP A 349 19.57 20.71 3.57
C ASP A 349 18.87 20.42 2.23
N VAL A 350 18.14 19.29 2.12
CA VAL A 350 17.33 18.96 0.94
C VAL A 350 15.88 18.93 1.35
N GLU A 351 15.07 19.81 0.77
CA GLU A 351 13.64 19.91 1.04
C GLU A 351 12.84 19.55 -0.21
N ILE A 352 11.85 18.67 -0.03
CA ILE A 352 11.03 18.17 -1.13
C ILE A 352 9.57 18.40 -0.80
N LYS A 353 8.88 19.17 -1.65
CA LYS A 353 7.41 19.21 -1.68
C LYS A 353 6.95 18.24 -2.76
N THR A 354 6.13 17.27 -2.37
CA THR A 354 5.53 16.29 -3.28
C THR A 354 4.04 16.53 -3.40
N ILE A 355 3.50 16.54 -4.63
CA ILE A 355 2.07 16.57 -4.92
C ILE A 355 1.72 15.33 -5.74
N LEU A 356 0.71 14.59 -5.32
CA LEU A 356 0.21 13.40 -6.00
C LEU A 356 -1.18 13.69 -6.53
N VAL A 357 -1.38 13.51 -7.84
CA VAL A 357 -2.66 13.70 -8.51
C VAL A 357 -3.17 12.33 -8.98
N PRO A 358 -4.41 11.95 -8.62
CA PRO A 358 -4.97 10.67 -9.03
C PRO A 358 -5.24 10.62 -10.55
N PRO A 359 -5.53 9.42 -11.09
CA PRO A 359 -5.96 9.28 -12.47
C PRO A 359 -7.28 9.98 -12.72
N ALA A 360 -7.48 10.37 -13.98
CA ALA A 360 -8.72 10.92 -14.50
C ALA A 360 -9.31 9.97 -15.56
N GLU A 361 -10.62 10.02 -15.77
CA GLU A 361 -11.32 9.17 -16.76
C GLU A 361 -10.75 9.33 -18.19
N ALA A 362 -10.23 10.51 -18.53
CA ALA A 362 -9.62 10.77 -19.84
C ALA A 362 -8.25 10.07 -20.02
N THR A 363 -7.54 9.79 -18.92
CA THR A 363 -6.23 9.13 -18.92
C THR A 363 -6.17 8.11 -17.78
N PRO A 364 -6.97 7.03 -17.86
CA PRO A 364 -7.34 6.22 -16.70
C PRO A 364 -6.17 5.42 -16.12
N ASN A 365 -5.13 5.15 -16.93
CA ASN A 365 -3.94 4.41 -16.54
C ASN A 365 -2.77 5.30 -16.11
N TRP A 366 -3.00 6.61 -15.98
CA TRP A 366 -1.97 7.57 -15.63
C TRP A 366 -2.28 8.28 -14.32
N HIS A 367 -1.29 8.39 -13.44
CA HIS A 367 -1.31 9.35 -12.34
C HIS A 367 -0.08 10.25 -12.38
N LEU A 368 -0.18 11.43 -11.75
CA LEU A 368 0.92 12.38 -11.74
C LEU A 368 1.61 12.40 -10.37
N ARG A 369 2.94 12.48 -10.40
CA ARG A 369 3.77 12.83 -9.25
C ARG A 369 4.55 14.09 -9.57
N ILE A 370 4.46 15.06 -8.67
CA ILE A 370 5.15 16.31 -8.81
C ILE A 370 6.09 16.47 -7.63
N HIS A 371 7.35 16.79 -7.90
CA HIS A 371 8.34 17.06 -6.87
C HIS A 371 8.97 18.43 -7.10
N ARG A 372 8.81 19.35 -6.15
CA ARG A 372 9.66 20.54 -6.06
C ARG A 372 10.79 20.23 -5.10
N ILE A 373 12.02 20.19 -5.60
CA ILE A 373 13.21 19.80 -4.85
C ILE A 373 14.13 21.00 -4.74
N LYS A 374 14.40 21.44 -3.51
CA LYS A 374 15.43 22.44 -3.20
C LYS A 374 16.63 21.71 -2.60
N ALA A 375 17.75 21.70 -3.33
CA ALA A 375 18.94 20.93 -2.97
C ALA A 375 20.05 21.83 -2.42
N GLY A 376 20.43 21.66 -1.15
CA GLY A 376 21.58 22.32 -0.52
C GLY A 376 22.94 21.67 -0.81
N ARG A 377 22.96 20.59 -1.60
CA ARG A 377 24.12 19.77 -1.97
C ARG A 377 23.95 19.20 -3.39
N ASP A 378 25.03 18.69 -3.97
CA ASP A 378 24.93 17.83 -5.16
C ASP A 378 24.24 16.52 -4.76
N VAL A 379 23.19 16.13 -5.49
CA VAL A 379 22.39 14.96 -5.13
C VAL A 379 21.84 14.27 -6.38
N MET A 380 22.04 12.96 -6.45
CA MET A 380 21.41 12.09 -7.45
C MET A 380 19.98 11.79 -7.03
N THR A 381 19.10 11.67 -8.02
CA THR A 381 17.68 11.33 -7.84
C THR A 381 17.31 10.14 -8.72
N ALA A 382 16.43 9.28 -8.22
CA ALA A 382 15.83 8.17 -8.96
C ALA A 382 14.34 8.06 -8.58
N ASP A 383 13.45 8.33 -9.54
CA ASP A 383 11.99 8.24 -9.38
C ASP A 383 11.51 6.96 -10.07
N GLY A 384 11.11 5.96 -9.29
CA GLY A 384 10.69 4.66 -9.81
C GLY A 384 9.17 4.56 -9.96
N SER A 385 8.72 3.96 -11.06
CA SER A 385 7.32 3.57 -11.26
C SER A 385 6.94 2.33 -10.42
N PHE A 386 5.85 1.65 -10.75
CA PHE A 386 5.57 0.35 -10.14
C PHE A 386 6.56 -0.71 -10.61
N ALA A 387 6.80 -1.72 -9.76
CA ALA A 387 7.53 -2.91 -10.16
C ALA A 387 6.61 -3.85 -10.94
N ILE A 388 7.15 -4.51 -11.97
CA ILE A 388 6.44 -5.54 -12.75
C ILE A 388 7.34 -6.77 -12.95
N ALA A 389 6.73 -7.94 -13.16
CA ALA A 389 7.43 -9.18 -13.48
C ALA A 389 8.42 -8.99 -14.63
N ASN A 390 9.68 -9.33 -14.40
CA ASN A 390 10.75 -9.29 -15.39
C ASN A 390 11.00 -10.68 -15.98
N GLU A 391 9.95 -11.26 -16.54
CA GLU A 391 9.99 -12.59 -17.14
C GLU A 391 9.17 -12.59 -18.44
N ASN A 392 9.74 -13.11 -19.53
CA ASN A 392 9.00 -13.32 -20.77
C ASN A 392 8.10 -14.56 -20.66
N SER A 393 7.01 -14.53 -21.42
CA SER A 393 6.00 -15.60 -21.35
C SER A 393 6.40 -16.90 -22.08
N THR A 394 7.47 -16.88 -22.87
CA THR A 394 7.85 -18.02 -23.73
C THR A 394 8.75 -19.02 -23.00
N ASN A 395 9.71 -18.54 -22.20
CA ASN A 395 10.73 -19.38 -21.56
C ASN A 395 11.08 -18.95 -20.12
N GLY A 396 10.43 -17.91 -19.58
CA GLY A 396 10.68 -17.43 -18.22
C GLY A 396 12.06 -16.80 -18.00
N ARG A 397 12.81 -16.49 -19.07
CA ARG A 397 14.01 -15.63 -18.97
C ARG A 397 13.58 -14.17 -18.82
N TYR A 398 14.55 -13.30 -18.56
CA TYR A 398 14.32 -11.86 -18.49
C TYR A 398 13.64 -11.32 -19.75
N LEU A 399 12.94 -10.19 -19.59
CA LEU A 399 12.31 -9.50 -20.70
C LEU A 399 13.38 -9.00 -21.67
N ASP A 400 13.10 -9.15 -22.97
CA ASP A 400 13.88 -8.55 -24.05
C ASP A 400 13.34 -7.15 -24.39
N LEU A 401 13.92 -6.51 -25.40
CA LEU A 401 13.38 -5.27 -25.97
C LEU A 401 11.92 -5.51 -26.43
N TYR A 402 11.06 -4.51 -26.24
CA TYR A 402 9.64 -4.59 -26.53
C TYR A 402 9.35 -5.06 -27.97
N ASP A 403 8.54 -6.10 -28.07
CA ASP A 403 8.08 -6.68 -29.33
C ASP A 403 6.55 -6.55 -29.40
N ALA A 404 6.08 -5.62 -30.24
CA ALA A 404 4.65 -5.34 -30.41
C ALA A 404 3.86 -6.56 -30.92
N SER A 405 4.49 -7.49 -31.64
CA SER A 405 3.83 -8.71 -32.12
C SER A 405 3.49 -9.67 -30.97
N LYS A 406 4.32 -9.67 -29.92
CA LYS A 406 4.15 -10.49 -28.71
C LYS A 406 3.39 -9.74 -27.60
N GLY A 407 3.44 -8.41 -27.61
CA GLY A 407 2.89 -7.57 -26.54
C GLY A 407 3.63 -7.76 -25.23
N GLU A 408 4.96 -7.92 -25.28
CA GLU A 408 5.83 -8.10 -24.11
C GLU A 408 7.22 -7.48 -24.36
N GLY A 409 7.94 -7.16 -23.29
CA GLY A 409 9.31 -6.62 -23.32
C GLY A 409 9.43 -5.21 -22.73
N THR A 410 10.61 -4.61 -22.83
CA THR A 410 10.91 -3.29 -22.24
C THR A 410 11.31 -2.25 -23.28
N SER A 411 11.14 -0.97 -22.95
CA SER A 411 11.81 0.13 -23.65
C SER A 411 12.26 1.18 -22.64
N PRO A 412 13.53 1.61 -22.62
CA PRO A 412 14.66 1.09 -23.40
C PRO A 412 15.01 -0.37 -23.02
N LYS A 413 16.12 -0.90 -23.54
CA LYS A 413 16.56 -2.27 -23.22
C LYS A 413 16.88 -2.35 -21.72
N ILE A 414 16.36 -3.36 -21.02
CA ILE A 414 16.80 -3.62 -19.65
C ILE A 414 18.27 -4.08 -19.66
N ILE A 415 19.10 -3.45 -18.83
CA ILE A 415 20.51 -3.84 -18.68
C ILE A 415 20.70 -4.48 -17.31
N GLY A 416 21.56 -5.51 -17.26
CA GLY A 416 21.84 -6.25 -16.03
C GLY A 416 22.66 -5.43 -15.03
N ASN A 417 22.72 -5.94 -13.80
CA ASN A 417 23.21 -5.22 -12.60
C ASN A 417 24.72 -4.86 -12.62
N TYR A 418 25.46 -5.24 -13.68
CA TYR A 418 26.91 -5.06 -13.77
C TYR A 418 27.33 -4.11 -14.91
N ASP A 419 26.38 -3.58 -15.68
CA ASP A 419 26.64 -2.64 -16.77
C ASP A 419 25.54 -1.57 -16.84
N THR A 420 25.64 -0.52 -16.03
CA THR A 420 24.57 0.49 -15.91
C THR A 420 24.66 1.64 -16.93
N ASN A 421 25.72 1.68 -17.74
CA ASN A 421 26.01 2.82 -18.62
C ASN A 421 25.93 2.46 -20.11
N THR A 422 25.39 1.28 -20.45
CA THR A 422 25.13 0.89 -21.83
C THR A 422 24.10 1.85 -22.46
N PRO A 423 24.43 2.55 -23.56
CA PRO A 423 23.54 3.54 -24.18
C PRO A 423 22.16 2.99 -24.58
N GLU A 424 22.08 1.72 -24.99
CA GLU A 424 20.83 1.04 -25.34
C GLU A 424 19.88 0.86 -24.15
N GLY A 425 20.38 1.02 -22.92
CA GLY A 425 19.61 1.00 -21.69
C GLY A 425 19.07 2.35 -21.24
N LEU A 426 19.35 3.40 -22.00
CA LEU A 426 18.99 4.77 -21.68
C LEU A 426 18.07 5.35 -22.75
N ALA A 427 17.08 6.10 -22.30
CA ALA A 427 16.21 6.92 -23.14
C ALA A 427 16.10 8.33 -22.55
N ARG A 428 15.60 9.28 -23.33
CA ARG A 428 15.30 10.61 -22.80
C ARG A 428 14.09 10.51 -21.89
N GLY A 429 14.06 11.30 -20.82
CA GLY A 429 12.96 11.28 -19.85
C GLY A 429 11.59 11.50 -20.47
N GLN A 430 11.50 12.34 -21.51
CA GLN A 430 10.24 12.61 -22.24
C GLN A 430 9.74 11.42 -23.06
N ASP A 431 10.65 10.58 -23.57
CA ASP A 431 10.30 9.35 -24.28
C ASP A 431 9.88 8.29 -23.23
N GLY A 432 10.49 8.36 -22.05
CA GLY A 432 10.16 7.56 -20.88
C GLY A 432 10.75 6.16 -20.90
N SER A 433 10.34 5.36 -19.93
CA SER A 433 10.62 3.93 -19.91
C SER A 433 9.40 3.13 -19.47
N PHE A 434 9.27 1.92 -20.01
CA PHE A 434 8.18 1.01 -19.69
C PHE A 434 8.62 -0.46 -19.75
N ALA A 435 7.84 -1.31 -19.09
CA ALA A 435 7.96 -2.76 -19.16
C ALA A 435 6.57 -3.40 -19.30
N VAL A 436 6.45 -4.38 -20.19
CA VAL A 436 5.23 -5.10 -20.51
C VAL A 436 5.42 -6.60 -20.26
N SER A 437 4.59 -7.16 -19.39
CA SER A 437 4.54 -8.60 -19.11
C SER A 437 3.14 -9.01 -18.62
N LYS A 438 2.91 -9.08 -17.31
CA LYS A 438 1.60 -9.32 -16.68
C LYS A 438 0.78 -8.02 -16.58
N GLY A 439 0.70 -7.30 -17.69
CA GLY A 439 0.23 -5.91 -17.79
C GLY A 439 1.36 -5.00 -18.24
N ALA A 440 1.23 -3.69 -18.04
CA ALA A 440 2.28 -2.72 -18.33
C ALA A 440 2.43 -1.68 -17.22
N VAL A 441 3.67 -1.32 -16.93
CA VAL A 441 4.02 -0.20 -16.05
C VAL A 441 5.06 0.69 -16.76
N GLY A 442 5.03 1.98 -16.49
CA GLY A 442 5.97 2.91 -17.11
C GLY A 442 6.02 4.28 -16.45
N ILE A 443 6.93 5.10 -16.94
CA ILE A 443 7.22 6.44 -16.42
C ILE A 443 7.65 7.39 -17.54
N LYS A 444 7.13 8.62 -17.53
CA LYS A 444 7.52 9.70 -18.46
C LYS A 444 7.76 11.00 -17.69
N ALA A 445 8.78 11.75 -18.11
CA ALA A 445 9.00 13.13 -17.70
C ALA A 445 8.14 14.06 -18.56
N LEU A 446 7.32 14.88 -17.93
CA LEU A 446 6.38 15.78 -18.61
C LEU A 446 6.82 17.25 -18.52
N GLU A 447 7.84 17.57 -17.71
CA GLU A 447 8.31 18.95 -17.51
C GLU A 447 9.13 19.55 -18.66
N GLY A 448 9.43 18.78 -19.73
CA GLY A 448 10.34 19.18 -20.81
C GLY A 448 9.93 20.44 -21.59
N GLY A 449 8.65 20.85 -21.52
CA GLY A 449 8.16 22.11 -22.09
C GLY A 449 8.27 23.32 -21.16
N ILE A 450 8.55 23.12 -19.87
CA ILE A 450 8.45 24.16 -18.83
C ILE A 450 9.82 24.50 -18.24
N GLN A 451 10.72 23.51 -18.09
CA GLN A 451 12.09 23.73 -17.58
C GLN A 451 13.11 23.06 -18.49
N LYS A 452 14.31 23.65 -18.61
CA LYS A 452 15.45 23.05 -19.30
C LYS A 452 16.13 22.00 -18.41
N ILE A 453 15.38 20.98 -18.03
CA ILE A 453 15.87 19.82 -17.28
C ILE A 453 15.71 18.60 -18.19
N GLU A 454 16.77 17.82 -18.31
CA GLU A 454 16.74 16.55 -19.05
C GLU A 454 17.04 15.42 -18.07
N ARG A 455 15.99 14.70 -17.68
CA ARG A 455 16.11 13.45 -16.92
C ARG A 455 16.37 12.29 -17.88
N THR A 456 17.05 11.26 -17.40
CA THR A 456 17.30 10.02 -18.16
C THR A 456 16.30 8.96 -17.72
N ALA A 457 15.68 8.26 -18.67
CA ALA A 457 14.81 7.12 -18.40
C ALA A 457 15.58 5.80 -18.59
N ASN A 458 15.43 4.87 -17.65
CA ASN A 458 16.01 3.54 -17.71
C ASN A 458 15.10 2.50 -17.01
N LEU A 459 15.56 1.25 -16.98
CA LEU A 459 14.93 0.14 -16.27
C LEU A 459 15.89 -0.32 -15.17
N VAL A 460 15.45 -0.27 -13.92
CA VAL A 460 16.19 -0.88 -12.81
C VAL A 460 15.81 -2.36 -12.76
N ASN A 461 16.79 -3.25 -12.87
CA ASN A 461 16.59 -4.68 -12.65
C ASN A 461 16.71 -4.97 -11.15
N ALA A 462 15.57 -4.95 -10.45
CA ALA A 462 15.54 -5.09 -9.00
C ALA A 462 16.05 -6.45 -8.56
N ASP A 463 16.75 -6.49 -7.44
CA ASP A 463 17.28 -7.74 -6.91
C ASP A 463 16.14 -8.74 -6.65
N PRO A 464 16.40 -10.05 -6.89
CA PRO A 464 15.40 -11.08 -6.69
C PRO A 464 14.82 -11.05 -5.28
N ASN A 465 13.53 -11.38 -5.20
CA ASN A 465 12.74 -11.42 -3.98
C ASN A 465 12.51 -10.06 -3.29
N SER A 466 12.86 -8.93 -3.92
CA SER A 466 12.50 -7.61 -3.38
C SER A 466 10.99 -7.35 -3.40
N ASN A 467 10.26 -7.81 -4.42
CA ASN A 467 8.82 -7.54 -4.55
C ASN A 467 7.94 -8.47 -3.69
N LEU A 468 6.67 -8.12 -3.48
CA LEU A 468 5.71 -8.96 -2.75
C LEU A 468 5.00 -10.00 -3.64
N VAL A 469 4.82 -9.70 -4.91
CA VAL A 469 4.00 -10.48 -5.85
C VAL A 469 4.87 -11.29 -6.82
N GLU A 470 5.97 -10.71 -7.28
CA GLU A 470 6.80 -11.31 -8.34
C GLU A 470 8.25 -11.47 -7.87
N SER A 471 8.83 -12.67 -7.96
CA SER A 471 10.18 -12.91 -7.44
C SER A 471 11.29 -12.21 -8.23
N ARG A 472 11.05 -11.88 -9.50
CA ARG A 472 11.96 -11.12 -10.37
C ARG A 472 11.20 -9.95 -10.98
N THR A 473 11.68 -8.73 -10.73
CA THR A 473 10.99 -7.52 -11.20
C THR A 473 11.92 -6.51 -11.84
N THR A 474 11.33 -5.67 -12.68
CA THR A 474 11.99 -4.46 -13.19
C THR A 474 11.13 -3.24 -12.86
N ILE A 475 11.80 -2.09 -12.70
CA ILE A 475 11.19 -0.83 -12.31
C ILE A 475 11.64 0.24 -13.32
N PRO A 476 10.74 0.66 -14.23
CA PRO A 476 10.96 1.86 -15.04
C PRO A 476 11.22 3.07 -14.14
N THR A 477 12.34 3.75 -14.38
CA THR A 477 12.90 4.78 -13.49
C THR A 477 13.34 6.01 -14.28
N LEU A 478 13.18 7.19 -13.68
CA LEU A 478 13.78 8.45 -14.14
C LEU A 478 14.91 8.89 -13.21
N GLN A 479 16.07 9.22 -13.77
CA GLN A 479 17.24 9.67 -13.02
C GLN A 479 17.71 11.06 -13.44
N HIS A 480 18.28 11.80 -12.49
CA HIS A 480 18.88 13.11 -12.70
C HIS A 480 19.80 13.49 -11.53
N THR A 481 20.77 14.37 -11.76
CA THR A 481 21.67 14.91 -10.74
C THR A 481 21.43 16.40 -10.57
N ILE A 482 20.96 16.79 -9.39
CA ILE A 482 20.70 18.19 -9.04
C ILE A 482 21.98 18.79 -8.45
N LYS A 483 22.36 19.99 -8.87
CA LYS A 483 23.53 20.69 -8.32
C LYS A 483 23.18 21.45 -7.05
N LYS A 484 24.18 21.61 -6.19
CA LYS A 484 24.08 22.42 -4.98
C LYS A 484 23.52 23.81 -5.28
N GLY A 485 22.49 24.19 -4.54
CA GLY A 485 21.83 25.50 -4.63
C GLY A 485 20.66 25.54 -5.61
N GLU A 486 20.47 24.49 -6.42
CA GLU A 486 19.39 24.46 -7.39
C GLU A 486 18.03 24.16 -6.75
N THR A 487 16.98 24.67 -7.39
CA THR A 487 15.60 24.27 -7.15
C THR A 487 15.00 23.80 -8.47
N VAL A 488 14.56 22.55 -8.50
CA VAL A 488 13.99 21.91 -9.69
C VAL A 488 12.56 21.49 -9.46
N TRP A 489 11.79 21.39 -10.54
CA TRP A 489 10.48 20.74 -10.53
C TRP A 489 10.50 19.52 -11.43
N TYR A 490 10.14 18.37 -10.89
CA TYR A 490 9.84 17.18 -11.68
C TYR A 490 8.33 17.03 -11.81
N VAL A 491 7.84 16.83 -13.04
CA VAL A 491 6.45 16.50 -13.32
C VAL A 491 6.46 15.13 -13.99
N THR A 492 6.19 14.09 -13.22
CA THR A 492 6.29 12.70 -13.67
C THR A 492 4.89 12.14 -13.93
N GLY A 493 4.66 11.61 -15.13
CA GLY A 493 3.53 10.72 -15.41
C GLY A 493 3.92 9.28 -15.12
N ILE A 494 3.07 8.56 -14.37
CA ILE A 494 3.26 7.13 -14.07
C ILE A 494 2.15 6.35 -14.75
N TYR A 495 2.53 5.36 -15.55
CA TYR A 495 1.62 4.49 -16.26
C TYR A 495 1.46 3.16 -15.54
N ALA A 496 0.23 2.67 -15.43
CA ALA A 496 -0.09 1.35 -14.90
C ALA A 496 -1.36 0.80 -15.55
N LYS A 497 -1.23 -0.33 -16.27
CA LYS A 497 -2.36 -1.06 -16.86
C LYS A 497 -2.25 -2.55 -16.53
N PRO A 498 -3.04 -3.06 -15.57
CA PRO A 498 -2.94 -4.44 -15.12
C PRO A 498 -3.39 -5.42 -16.21
N SER A 499 -2.89 -6.66 -16.12
CA SER A 499 -3.52 -7.79 -16.79
C SER A 499 -4.86 -8.15 -16.13
N GLY A 500 -5.72 -8.84 -16.88
CA GLY A 500 -7.02 -9.28 -16.39
C GLY A 500 -7.79 -10.09 -17.42
N GLU A 501 -8.86 -10.72 -16.97
CA GLU A 501 -9.81 -11.42 -17.84
C GLU A 501 -10.36 -10.43 -18.89
N GLY A 502 -10.33 -10.82 -20.17
CA GLY A 502 -10.79 -9.98 -21.27
C GLY A 502 -9.84 -8.85 -21.70
N VAL A 503 -8.69 -8.65 -21.03
CA VAL A 503 -7.70 -7.64 -21.41
C VAL A 503 -6.66 -8.26 -22.35
N ALA A 504 -6.70 -7.88 -23.63
CA ALA A 504 -5.73 -8.35 -24.61
C ALA A 504 -4.33 -7.76 -24.33
N ARG A 505 -3.26 -8.58 -24.47
CA ARG A 505 -1.87 -8.13 -24.24
C ARG A 505 -1.47 -6.95 -25.11
N GLN A 506 -1.94 -6.93 -26.36
CA GLN A 506 -1.69 -5.85 -27.32
C GLN A 506 -2.25 -4.51 -26.84
N SER A 507 -3.27 -4.53 -25.98
CA SER A 507 -3.89 -3.32 -25.44
C SER A 507 -3.10 -2.69 -24.29
N TYR A 508 -2.09 -3.38 -23.74
CA TYR A 508 -1.41 -2.94 -22.52
C TYR A 508 -0.74 -1.56 -22.63
N LEU A 509 -0.48 -1.06 -23.85
CA LEU A 509 0.12 0.26 -24.09
C LEU A 509 -0.80 1.25 -24.81
N ASP A 510 -2.10 0.97 -24.99
CA ASP A 510 -3.00 1.85 -25.77
C ASP A 510 -3.05 3.31 -25.26
N GLY A 511 -2.81 3.51 -23.96
CA GLY A 511 -2.76 4.84 -23.35
C GLY A 511 -1.36 5.44 -23.24
N TRP A 512 -0.31 4.70 -23.62
CA TRP A 512 1.09 5.09 -23.36
C TRP A 512 1.52 6.35 -24.14
N GLU A 513 1.06 6.49 -25.38
CA GLU A 513 1.40 7.64 -26.23
C GLU A 513 0.59 8.90 -25.89
N HIS A 514 -0.36 8.82 -24.97
CA HIS A 514 -1.27 9.91 -24.62
C HIS A 514 -1.23 10.19 -23.11
N PRO A 515 -0.09 10.66 -22.57
CA PRO A 515 -0.01 11.04 -21.16
C PRO A 515 -0.93 12.23 -20.85
N PRO A 516 -1.36 12.39 -19.59
CA PRO A 516 -2.16 13.54 -19.17
C PRO A 516 -1.41 14.86 -19.39
N ALA A 517 -2.15 15.89 -19.79
CA ALA A 517 -1.64 17.25 -19.82
C ALA A 517 -1.31 17.74 -18.40
N ILE A 518 -0.35 18.66 -18.30
CA ILE A 518 -0.02 19.32 -17.03
C ILE A 518 -1.22 20.21 -16.64
N PRO A 519 -1.78 20.06 -15.43
CA PRO A 519 -2.90 20.88 -15.02
C PRO A 519 -2.54 22.37 -14.96
N ALA A 520 -3.43 23.27 -15.41
CA ALA A 520 -3.18 24.71 -15.45
C ALA A 520 -2.80 25.30 -14.08
N TRP A 521 -3.44 24.85 -13.00
CA TRP A 521 -3.10 25.29 -11.63
C TRP A 521 -1.66 24.93 -11.22
N LEU A 522 -1.11 23.85 -11.79
CA LEU A 522 0.27 23.45 -11.54
C LEU A 522 1.25 24.32 -12.32
N GLU A 523 0.93 24.67 -13.58
CA GLU A 523 1.72 25.62 -14.36
C GLU A 523 1.80 26.99 -13.67
N GLU A 524 0.69 27.44 -13.08
CA GLU A 524 0.67 28.65 -12.26
C GLU A 524 1.57 28.53 -11.01
N ASP A 525 1.48 27.44 -10.25
CA ASP A 525 2.30 27.21 -9.06
C ASP A 525 3.80 27.19 -9.42
N MET A 526 4.15 26.53 -10.52
CA MET A 526 5.52 26.48 -11.04
C MET A 526 6.02 27.86 -11.46
N SER A 527 5.22 28.64 -12.20
CA SER A 527 5.60 29.98 -12.66
C SER A 527 5.71 31.02 -11.54
N LYS A 528 4.85 30.96 -10.52
CA LYS A 528 4.93 31.82 -9.32
C LYS A 528 6.23 31.56 -8.55
N SER A 529 6.65 30.30 -8.45
CA SER A 529 7.89 29.94 -7.75
C SER A 529 9.16 30.43 -8.46
N TRP A 530 9.10 30.61 -9.78
CA TRP A 530 10.21 31.11 -10.61
C TRP A 530 10.41 32.63 -10.48
N LYS A 531 9.35 33.40 -10.22
CA LYS A 531 9.45 34.86 -10.06
C LYS A 531 9.93 35.31 -8.67
N ALA A 532 10.09 34.38 -7.73
CA ALA A 532 10.42 34.65 -6.32
C ALA A 532 11.83 34.18 -5.90
N GLY A 533 12.62 33.65 -6.85
CA GLY A 533 14.06 33.39 -6.68
C GLY A 533 14.85 34.33 -7.57
#